data_AF-A0A2M7D603-F1
#
_entry.id   AF-A0A2M7D603-F1
#
_cell.length_a   1.000
_cell.length_b   1.000
_cell.length_c   1.000
_cell.angle_alpha   90.00
_cell.angle_beta   90.00
_cell.angle_gamma   90.00
#
_symmetry.space_group_name_H-M   'P 1'
#
loop_
_entity.id
_entity.type
_entity.pdbx_description
1 polymer ?
#
loop_
_entity_poly.entity_id
_entity_poly.type
_entity_poly.pdbx_seq_one_letter_code
_entity_poly.pdbx_strand_id
1 'polypeptide(L)' 'MFQKKFGEYDYNIYHIIKSLVYFADADTDAMPQMRVDLKWEEVKKFFIGEKEKLAKKFLGI' A
#
# COMPACT_ATOMS: atom_id res chain seq x y z
N MET A 1 -2.02 6.56 15.45
CA MET A 1 -1.14 7.36 14.55
C MET A 1 -1.85 7.81 13.28
N PHE A 2 -2.63 6.96 12.60
CA PHE A 2 -3.39 7.32 11.39
C PHE A 2 -4.59 8.26 11.67
N GLN A 3 -5.53 7.87 12.54
CA GLN A 3 -6.69 8.72 12.89
C GLN A 3 -6.30 10.08 13.50
N LYS A 4 -5.19 10.13 14.25
CA LYS A 4 -4.72 11.38 14.86
C LYS A 4 -4.11 12.38 13.86
N LYS A 5 -3.74 11.91 12.66
CA LYS A 5 -3.15 12.73 11.59
C LYS A 5 -4.14 13.03 10.45
N PHE A 6 -5.21 12.23 10.33
CA PHE A 6 -6.12 12.21 9.18
C PHE A 6 -7.61 12.11 9.56
N GLY A 7 -7.96 12.28 10.84
CA GLY A 7 -9.29 11.93 11.38
C GLY A 7 -10.45 12.84 11.01
N GLU A 8 -10.23 13.96 10.32
CA GLU A 8 -11.30 14.89 9.92
C GLU A 8 -11.98 14.53 8.60
N TYR A 9 -11.38 13.65 7.80
CA TYR A 9 -11.95 13.25 6.52
C TYR A 9 -12.54 11.86 6.64
N ASP A 10 -13.78 11.71 6.16
CA ASP A 10 -14.42 10.42 5.90
C ASP A 10 -13.73 9.77 4.69
N TYR A 11 -12.47 9.38 4.89
CA TYR A 11 -11.71 8.71 3.86
C TYR A 11 -12.33 7.36 3.61
N ASN A 12 -12.82 7.18 2.40
CA ASN A 12 -13.29 5.90 1.93
C ASN A 12 -12.14 4.88 2.00
N ILE A 13 -12.17 4.05 3.04
CA ILE A 13 -11.13 3.07 3.36
C ILE A 13 -10.91 2.07 2.22
N TYR A 14 -11.96 1.80 1.43
CA TYR A 14 -11.86 0.99 0.22
C TYR A 14 -10.96 1.64 -0.83
N HIS A 15 -11.07 2.95 -1.07
CA HIS A 15 -10.19 3.66 -2.00
C HIS A 15 -8.73 3.66 -1.54
N ILE A 16 -8.48 3.82 -0.23
CA ILE A 16 -7.12 3.76 0.34
C ILE A 16 -6.50 2.37 0.13
N ILE A 17 -7.26 1.31 0.44
CA ILE A 17 -6.79 -0.07 0.28
C ILE A 17 -6.53 -0.37 -1.20
N LYS A 18 -7.37 0.14 -2.10
CA LYS A 18 -7.19 -0.01 -3.55
C LYS A 18 -5.93 0.71 -4.05
N SER A 19 -5.66 1.93 -3.58
CA SER A 19 -4.48 2.68 -4.01
C SER A 19 -3.16 2.05 -3.54
N LEU A 20 -3.17 1.24 -2.47
CA LEU A 20 -1.97 0.60 -1.93
C LEU A 20 -1.27 -0.34 -2.93
N VAL A 21 -2.01 -0.85 -3.92
CA VAL A 21 -1.50 -1.73 -4.98
C VAL A 21 -1.50 -1.06 -6.36
N TYR A 22 -1.59 0.27 -6.40
CA TYR A 22 -1.42 1.03 -7.63
C TYR A 22 0.07 1.33 -7.84
N PHE A 23 0.69 0.62 -8.79
CA PHE A 23 2.13 0.70 -9.05
C PHE A 23 2.48 1.39 -10.36
N ALA A 24 1.51 1.87 -11.14
CA ALA A 24 1.75 2.32 -12.52
C ALA A 24 2.86 3.37 -12.63
N ASP A 25 2.84 4.37 -11.75
CA ASP A 25 3.86 5.42 -11.72
C ASP A 25 5.22 4.89 -11.24
N ALA A 26 5.22 3.96 -10.27
CA ALA A 26 6.43 3.41 -9.67
C ALA A 26 7.09 2.30 -10.53
N ASP A 27 6.33 1.60 -11.37
CA ASP A 27 6.84 0.54 -12.27
C ASP A 27 7.76 1.12 -13.35
N THR A 28 7.60 2.39 -13.72
CA THR A 28 8.47 3.08 -14.69
C THR A 28 9.67 3.76 -14.05
N ASP A 29 9.64 3.95 -12.73
CA ASP A 29 10.71 4.58 -11.99
C ASP A 29 11.85 3.59 -11.70
N ALA A 30 13.08 4.10 -11.69
CA ALA A 30 14.22 3.30 -11.29
C ALA A 30 14.17 2.99 -9.79
N MET A 31 14.57 1.77 -9.40
CA MET A 31 14.73 1.42 -8.00
C MET A 31 15.69 2.42 -7.32
N PRO A 32 15.35 2.94 -6.14
CA PRO A 32 16.26 3.82 -5.41
C PRO A 32 17.49 3.04 -4.97
N GLN A 33 18.53 3.76 -4.52
CA GLN A 33 19.71 3.11 -3.97
C GLN A 33 19.34 2.30 -2.72
N MET A 34 19.30 0.99 -2.88
CA MET A 34 18.94 0.07 -1.80
C MET A 34 20.14 -0.19 -0.89
N ARG A 35 19.90 -0.27 0.42
CA ARG A 35 20.89 -0.66 1.44
C ARG A 35 20.95 -2.16 1.69
N VAL A 36 20.04 -2.90 1.08
CA VAL A 36 19.85 -4.35 1.19
C VAL A 36 19.54 -4.89 -0.21
N ASP A 37 19.80 -6.17 -0.44
CA ASP A 37 19.33 -6.82 -1.66
C ASP A 37 17.80 -6.90 -1.61
N LEU A 38 17.14 -6.12 -2.46
CA LEU A 38 15.70 -6.01 -2.54
C LEU A 38 15.31 -5.74 -3.98
N LYS A 39 14.45 -6.59 -4.53
CA LYS A 39 13.90 -6.43 -5.87
C LYS A 39 12.53 -5.79 -5.80
N TRP A 40 12.20 -5.01 -6.82
CA TRP A 40 10.88 -4.37 -6.95
C TRP A 40 9.72 -5.37 -6.85
N GLU A 41 9.88 -6.56 -7.43
CA GLU A 41 8.89 -7.63 -7.36
C GLU A 41 8.60 -8.12 -5.93
N GLU A 42 9.58 -8.07 -5.03
CA GLU A 42 9.40 -8.42 -3.62
C GLU A 42 8.57 -7.36 -2.89
N VAL A 43 8.79 -6.08 -3.23
CA VAL A 43 8.01 -4.95 -2.71
C VAL A 43 6.55 -5.05 -3.15
N LYS A 44 6.28 -5.32 -4.43
CA LYS A 44 4.92 -5.50 -4.95
C LYS A 44 4.20 -6.65 -4.25
N LYS A 45 4.85 -7.80 -4.10
CA LYS A 45 4.29 -8.97 -3.38
C LYS A 45 3.93 -8.64 -1.94
N PHE A 46 4.78 -7.89 -1.24
CA PHE A 46 4.49 -7.45 0.13
C PHE A 46 3.21 -6.61 0.20
N PHE A 47 3.10 -5.55 -0.61
CA PHE A 47 1.93 -4.66 -0.57
C PHE A 47 0.63 -5.34 -1.02
N ILE A 48 0.71 -6.28 -1.98
CA ILE A 48 -0.46 -7.10 -2.36
C ILE A 48 -0.94 -7.94 -1.17
N GLY A 49 -0.03 -8.56 -0.42
CA GLY A 49 -0.38 -9.31 0.80
C GLY A 49 -0.94 -8.42 1.90
N GLU A 50 -0.37 -7.22 2.09
CA GLU A 50 -0.89 -6.25 3.05
C GLU A 50 -2.28 -5.74 2.68
N LYS A 51 -2.57 -5.54 1.39
CA LYS A 51 -3.92 -5.20 0.90
C LYS A 51 -4.95 -6.24 1.36
N GLU A 52 -4.65 -7.53 1.25
CA GLU A 52 -5.57 -8.59 1.67
C GLU A 52 -5.80 -8.58 3.19
N LYS A 53 -4.74 -8.40 3.98
CA LYS A 53 -4.85 -8.30 5.44
C LYS A 53 -5.69 -7.09 5.86
N LEU A 54 -5.47 -5.94 5.20
CA LEU A 54 -6.21 -4.70 5.47
C LEU A 54 -7.67 -4.80 5.00
N ALA A 55 -7.92 -5.41 3.84
CA ALA A 55 -9.28 -5.66 3.36
C ALA A 55 -10.07 -6.52 4.35
N LYS A 56 -9.49 -7.64 4.81
CA LYS A 56 -10.11 -8.48 5.85
C LYS A 56 -10.40 -7.71 7.14
N LYS A 57 -9.45 -6.87 7.56
CA LYS A 57 -9.54 -6.11 8.82
C LYS A 57 -10.58 -4.99 8.79
N PHE A 58 -10.68 -4.26 7.68
CA PHE A 58 -11.48 -3.02 7.61
C PHE A 58 -12.74 -3.13 6.75
N LEU A 59 -12.81 -4.10 5.83
CA LEU A 59 -13.94 -4.32 4.93
C LEU A 59 -14.72 -5.61 5.24
N GLY A 60 -14.17 -6.51 6.07
CA GLY A 60 -14.85 -7.74 6.49
C GLY A 60 -15.03 -8.79 5.39
N ILE A 61 -14.26 -8.68 4.29
CA ILE A 61 -14.23 -9.60 3.15
C ILE A 61 -12.92 -10.38 3.09
#